data_AF-A0A897N0X9-F1
#
_entry.id   AF-A0A897N0X9-F1
#
_cell.length_a   1.000
_cell.length_b   1.000
_cell.length_c   1.000
_cell.angle_alpha   90.00
_cell.angle_beta   90.00
_cell.angle_gamma   90.00
#
_symmetry.space_group_name_H-M   'P 1'
#
loop_
_entity.id
_entity.type
_entity.pdbx_description
1 polymer ?
#
loop_
_entity_poly.entity_id
_entity_poly.type
_entity_poly.pdbx_seq_one_letter_code
_entity_poly.pdbx_strand_id
1 'polypeptide(L)'
;MPTDGSEGSHRAIEHAVALADDVGADIHTVYVLNATEFDELDGDAVDKRKHVGESALDAVERACDRVGIDVDRELRRGVPHEEILATAEESGSDAVVMGTHGRTGIDRLLVGSVTERVIRESPIPVTTVRVAEENLAIDTPDRALERAKEAVAEAGYEEMDVLDKPYRGTSFWIVPMELEGQKARVHIDGSNGSIRIASSDS
;
A
#
# COMPACT_ATOMS: atom_id res chain seq x y z
N MET A 1 -10.00 -0.24 -11.28
CA MET A 1 -9.25 -0.62 -10.06
C MET A 1 -10.20 -0.89 -8.90
N PRO A 2 -10.22 -2.09 -8.32
CA PRO A 2 -10.86 -2.34 -7.03
C PRO A 2 -10.03 -1.77 -5.88
N THR A 3 -10.69 -1.28 -4.83
CA THR A 3 -10.06 -0.89 -3.57
C THR A 3 -10.87 -1.40 -2.38
N ASP A 4 -10.19 -1.74 -1.29
CA ASP A 4 -10.79 -2.21 -0.05
C ASP A 4 -10.46 -1.32 1.15
N GLY A 5 -9.81 -0.16 0.91
CA GLY A 5 -9.41 0.80 1.93
C GLY A 5 -8.36 0.29 2.92
N SER A 6 -7.70 -0.84 2.63
CA SER A 6 -6.57 -1.31 3.44
C SER A 6 -5.37 -0.37 3.29
N GLU A 7 -4.51 -0.27 4.32
CA GLU A 7 -3.27 0.53 4.24
C GLU A 7 -2.40 0.10 3.05
N GLY A 8 -2.41 -1.20 2.76
CA GLY A 8 -1.71 -1.79 1.64
C GLY A 8 -2.24 -1.43 0.25
N SER A 9 -3.45 -0.88 0.14
CA SER A 9 -4.01 -0.45 -1.15
C SER A 9 -3.24 0.72 -1.79
N HIS A 10 -2.45 1.48 -1.02
CA HIS A 10 -1.75 2.66 -1.52
C HIS A 10 -0.84 2.37 -2.71
N ARG A 11 0.00 1.33 -2.63
CA ARG A 11 0.87 0.94 -3.76
C ARG A 11 0.08 0.51 -4.98
N ALA A 12 -1.06 -0.17 -4.77
CA ALA A 12 -1.93 -0.53 -5.88
C ALA A 12 -2.38 0.75 -6.59
N ILE A 13 -2.89 1.74 -5.83
CA ILE A 13 -3.33 3.04 -6.35
C ILE A 13 -2.22 3.73 -7.13
N GLU A 14 -1.02 3.86 -6.56
CA GLU A 14 0.14 4.48 -7.23
C GLU A 14 0.44 3.79 -8.57
N HIS A 15 0.44 2.46 -8.59
CA HIS A 15 0.69 1.69 -9.80
C HIS A 15 -0.41 1.84 -10.86
N ALA A 16 -1.69 1.88 -10.46
CA ALA A 16 -2.77 2.11 -11.43
C ALA A 16 -2.73 3.52 -12.00
N VAL A 17 -2.48 4.52 -11.17
CA VAL A 17 -2.35 5.92 -11.61
C VAL A 17 -1.16 6.07 -12.56
N ALA A 18 0.00 5.51 -12.22
CA ALA A 18 1.16 5.55 -13.11
C ALA A 18 0.89 4.83 -14.45
N LEU A 19 0.26 3.66 -14.43
CA LEU A 19 -0.09 2.94 -15.64
C LEU A 19 -1.08 3.73 -16.51
N ALA A 20 -2.11 4.30 -15.88
CA ALA A 20 -3.13 5.09 -16.55
C ALA A 20 -2.53 6.36 -17.18
N ASP A 21 -1.61 7.05 -16.48
CA ASP A 21 -0.87 8.20 -17.01
C ASP A 21 -0.02 7.81 -18.23
N ASP A 22 0.74 6.71 -18.12
CA ASP A 22 1.62 6.21 -19.18
C ASP A 22 0.86 5.87 -20.48
N VAL A 23 -0.38 5.39 -20.35
CA VAL A 23 -1.20 4.96 -21.49
C VAL A 23 -2.32 5.93 -21.87
N GLY A 24 -2.51 7.02 -21.13
CA GLY A 24 -3.59 7.99 -21.32
C GLY A 24 -4.98 7.38 -21.12
N ALA A 25 -5.16 6.60 -20.07
CA ALA A 25 -6.42 5.95 -19.71
C ALA A 25 -7.09 6.59 -18.50
N ASP A 26 -8.41 6.44 -18.42
CA ASP A 26 -9.21 6.84 -17.25
C ASP A 26 -9.24 5.70 -16.21
N ILE A 27 -9.61 6.03 -14.97
CA ILE A 27 -9.71 5.04 -13.88
C ILE A 27 -11.16 4.89 -13.42
N HIS A 28 -11.73 3.69 -13.58
CA HIS A 28 -12.94 3.31 -12.83
C HIS A 28 -12.53 2.66 -11.52
N THR A 29 -12.86 3.27 -10.38
CA THR A 29 -12.60 2.72 -9.04
C THR A 29 -13.86 2.17 -8.38
N VAL A 30 -13.75 0.99 -7.77
CA VAL A 30 -14.88 0.33 -7.10
C VAL A 30 -14.52 -0.17 -5.70
N TYR A 31 -15.43 0.07 -4.75
CA TYR A 31 -15.40 -0.51 -3.42
C TYR A 31 -16.66 -1.37 -3.23
N VAL A 32 -16.48 -2.61 -2.78
CA VAL A 32 -17.59 -3.56 -2.61
C VAL A 32 -17.84 -3.82 -1.13
N LEU A 33 -19.06 -3.50 -0.67
CA LEU A 33 -19.59 -3.94 0.60
C LEU A 33 -19.94 -5.42 0.51
N ASN A 34 -19.13 -6.26 1.15
CA ASN A 34 -19.33 -7.70 1.14
C ASN A 34 -20.68 -8.09 1.77
N ALA A 35 -21.63 -8.54 0.95
CA ALA A 35 -23.00 -8.85 1.37
C ALA A 35 -23.07 -9.91 2.47
N THR A 36 -22.17 -10.90 2.45
CA THR A 36 -22.13 -11.95 3.50
C THR A 36 -21.72 -11.40 4.85
N GLU A 37 -20.90 -10.35 4.89
CA GLU A 37 -20.58 -9.64 6.13
C GLU A 37 -21.67 -8.62 6.49
N PHE A 38 -22.37 -8.09 5.50
CA PHE A 38 -23.32 -6.99 5.65
C PHE A 38 -24.67 -7.41 6.21
N ASP A 39 -25.15 -8.61 5.85
CA ASP A 39 -26.46 -9.12 6.27
C ASP A 39 -26.53 -9.42 7.77
N GLU A 40 -25.37 -9.54 8.42
CA GLU A 40 -25.24 -9.81 9.86
C GLU A 40 -25.07 -8.53 10.70
N LEU A 41 -25.02 -7.35 10.07
CA LEU A 41 -24.75 -6.07 10.72
C LEU A 41 -26.02 -5.26 11.00
N ASP A 42 -25.97 -4.47 12.07
CA ASP A 42 -26.96 -3.43 12.33
C ASP A 42 -26.74 -2.18 11.45
N GLY A 43 -27.70 -1.24 11.47
CA GLY A 43 -27.66 -0.03 10.64
C GLY A 43 -26.42 0.83 10.88
N ASP A 44 -25.97 0.96 12.12
CA ASP A 44 -24.81 1.77 12.47
C ASP A 44 -23.50 1.15 11.95
N ALA A 45 -23.37 -0.18 11.99
CA ALA A 45 -22.22 -0.89 11.45
C ALA A 45 -22.18 -0.84 9.91
N VAL A 46 -23.35 -0.89 9.27
CA VAL A 46 -23.51 -0.66 7.82
C VAL A 46 -23.01 0.73 7.42
N ASP A 47 -23.44 1.78 8.13
CA ASP A 47 -23.06 3.15 7.80
C ASP A 47 -21.57 3.41 8.03
N LYS A 48 -20.98 2.83 9.09
CA LYS A 48 -19.53 2.86 9.29
C LYS A 48 -18.78 2.22 8.11
N ARG A 49 -19.26 1.09 7.61
CA ARG A 49 -18.58 0.40 6.50
C ARG A 49 -18.73 1.15 5.19
N LYS A 50 -19.88 1.78 4.93
CA LYS A 50 -20.04 2.72 3.82
C LYS A 50 -19.04 3.86 3.92
N HIS A 51 -18.92 4.49 5.09
CA HIS A 51 -17.98 5.60 5.29
C HIS A 51 -16.51 5.20 5.03
N VAL A 52 -16.12 3.99 5.43
CA VAL A 52 -14.81 3.42 5.08
C VAL A 52 -14.66 3.23 3.57
N GLY A 53 -15.70 2.74 2.89
CA GLY A 53 -15.71 2.58 1.44
C GLY A 53 -15.56 3.91 0.70
N GLU A 54 -16.32 4.93 1.10
CA GLU A 54 -16.21 6.28 0.53
C GLU A 54 -14.81 6.85 0.75
N SER A 55 -14.24 6.71 1.95
CA SER A 55 -12.87 7.17 2.23
C SER A 55 -11.82 6.48 1.35
N ALA A 56 -12.03 5.21 1.01
CA ALA A 56 -11.16 4.45 0.13
C ALA A 56 -11.26 4.94 -1.33
N LEU A 57 -12.49 5.21 -1.81
CA LEU A 57 -12.73 5.79 -3.14
C LEU A 57 -12.10 7.19 -3.24
N ASP A 58 -12.30 8.04 -2.23
CA ASP A 58 -11.72 9.38 -2.14
C ASP A 58 -10.18 9.35 -2.16
N ALA A 59 -9.55 8.26 -1.69
CA ALA A 59 -8.09 8.12 -1.73
C ALA A 59 -7.59 7.88 -3.17
N VAL A 60 -8.34 7.13 -3.97
CA VAL A 60 -8.05 6.91 -5.40
C VAL A 60 -8.26 8.20 -6.18
N GLU A 61 -9.40 8.87 -5.96
CA GLU A 61 -9.75 10.13 -6.62
C GLU A 61 -8.66 11.19 -6.38
N ARG A 62 -8.27 11.40 -5.12
CA ARG A 62 -7.16 12.30 -4.77
C ARG A 62 -5.83 11.92 -5.41
N ALA A 63 -5.60 10.66 -5.76
CA ALA A 63 -4.39 10.25 -6.45
C ALA A 63 -4.44 10.57 -7.95
N CYS A 64 -5.59 10.39 -8.58
CA CYS A 64 -5.84 10.74 -9.98
C CYS A 64 -5.81 12.27 -10.18
N ASP A 65 -6.42 13.04 -9.28
CA ASP A 65 -6.44 14.51 -9.31
C ASP A 65 -5.03 15.13 -9.36
N ARG A 66 -4.05 14.50 -8.70
CA ARG A 66 -2.66 15.01 -8.67
C ARG A 66 -1.98 14.96 -10.03
N VAL A 67 -2.45 14.10 -10.93
CA VAL A 67 -1.88 13.90 -12.27
C VAL A 67 -2.86 14.25 -13.39
N GLY A 68 -4.11 14.58 -13.06
CA GLY A 68 -5.13 15.01 -14.03
C GLY A 68 -5.78 13.86 -14.81
N ILE A 69 -5.92 12.70 -14.17
CA ILE A 69 -6.64 11.53 -14.73
C ILE A 69 -8.10 11.57 -14.27
N ASP A 70 -9.03 11.35 -15.20
CA ASP A 70 -10.45 11.25 -14.86
C ASP A 70 -10.75 9.95 -14.12
N VAL A 71 -11.65 10.03 -13.14
CA VAL A 71 -11.97 8.92 -12.25
C VAL A 71 -13.48 8.77 -12.05
N ASP A 72 -13.98 7.58 -12.36
CA ASP A 72 -15.35 7.16 -12.03
C ASP A 72 -15.34 6.35 -10.75
N ARG A 73 -16.18 6.72 -9.79
CA ARG A 73 -16.25 6.08 -8.47
C ARG A 73 -17.54 5.30 -8.29
N GLU A 74 -17.41 4.10 -7.73
CA GLU A 74 -18.57 3.27 -7.45
C GLU A 74 -18.48 2.53 -6.12
N LEU A 75 -19.56 2.60 -5.34
CA LEU A 75 -19.76 1.82 -4.12
C LEU A 75 -20.85 0.78 -4.37
N ARG A 76 -20.45 -0.49 -4.46
CA ARG A 76 -21.37 -1.62 -4.71
C ARG A 76 -21.61 -2.43 -3.43
N ARG A 77 -22.64 -3.27 -3.45
CA ARG A 77 -22.90 -4.29 -2.42
C ARG A 77 -23.13 -5.63 -3.10
N GLY A 78 -22.41 -6.64 -2.66
CA GLY A 78 -22.49 -7.96 -3.26
C GLY A 78 -21.31 -8.83 -2.85
N VAL A 79 -21.01 -9.83 -3.67
CA VAL A 79 -19.84 -10.68 -3.49
C VAL A 79 -18.64 -10.00 -4.17
N PRO A 80 -17.54 -9.68 -3.45
CA PRO A 80 -16.50 -8.78 -3.97
C PRO A 80 -15.94 -9.11 -5.36
N HIS A 81 -15.53 -10.36 -5.60
CA HIS A 81 -14.97 -10.74 -6.90
C HIS A 81 -16.00 -10.69 -8.04
N GLU A 82 -17.27 -11.04 -7.76
CA GLU A 82 -18.35 -10.98 -8.75
C GLU A 82 -18.65 -9.52 -9.12
N GLU A 83 -18.79 -8.64 -8.13
CA GLU A 83 -19.04 -7.21 -8.34
C GLU A 83 -17.87 -6.50 -9.05
N ILE A 84 -16.62 -6.89 -8.75
CA ILE A 84 -15.44 -6.37 -9.45
C ILE A 84 -15.48 -6.73 -10.94
N LEU A 85 -15.78 -8.00 -11.26
CA LEU A 85 -15.86 -8.48 -12.63
C LEU A 85 -17.03 -7.84 -13.38
N ALA A 86 -18.19 -7.71 -12.73
CA ALA A 86 -19.34 -7.02 -13.29
C ALA A 86 -19.04 -5.54 -13.57
N THR A 87 -18.39 -4.84 -12.64
CA THR A 87 -17.97 -3.44 -12.86
C THR A 87 -17.02 -3.32 -14.05
N ALA A 88 -16.05 -4.22 -14.17
CA ALA A 88 -15.11 -4.22 -15.29
C ALA A 88 -15.81 -4.44 -16.64
N GLU A 89 -16.81 -5.33 -16.69
CA GLU A 89 -17.63 -5.56 -17.90
C GLU A 89 -18.53 -4.36 -18.23
N GLU A 90 -19.25 -3.83 -17.24
CA GLU A 90 -20.20 -2.72 -17.42
C GLU A 90 -19.52 -1.41 -17.84
N SER A 91 -18.32 -1.15 -17.30
CA SER A 91 -17.49 0.01 -17.65
C SER A 91 -16.76 -0.15 -18.98
N GLY A 92 -16.71 -1.37 -19.54
CA GLY A 92 -15.86 -1.67 -20.69
C GLY A 92 -14.36 -1.50 -20.38
N SER A 93 -13.94 -1.82 -19.15
CA SER A 93 -12.54 -1.71 -18.72
C SER A 93 -11.63 -2.62 -19.55
N ASP A 94 -10.46 -2.11 -19.95
CA ASP A 94 -9.46 -2.88 -20.71
C ASP A 94 -8.53 -3.73 -19.83
N ALA A 95 -8.39 -3.37 -18.55
CA ALA A 95 -7.59 -4.10 -17.58
C ALA A 95 -8.06 -3.87 -16.14
N VAL A 96 -7.75 -4.82 -15.25
CA VAL A 96 -7.94 -4.68 -13.80
C VAL A 96 -6.59 -4.53 -13.12
N VAL A 97 -6.37 -3.43 -12.41
CA VAL A 97 -5.22 -3.28 -11.49
C VAL A 97 -5.72 -3.43 -10.05
N MET A 98 -5.12 -4.33 -9.28
CA MET A 98 -5.50 -4.58 -7.89
C MET A 98 -4.34 -5.05 -7.01
N GLY A 99 -4.47 -4.90 -5.70
CA GLY A 99 -3.51 -5.43 -4.74
C GLY A 99 -3.52 -6.96 -4.66
N THR A 100 -2.37 -7.57 -4.33
CA THR A 100 -2.28 -9.01 -4.05
C THR A 100 -2.94 -9.41 -2.74
N HIS A 101 -3.16 -8.47 -1.82
CA HIS A 101 -3.80 -8.69 -0.53
C HIS A 101 -4.73 -7.51 -0.21
N GLY A 102 -5.62 -7.73 0.74
CA GLY A 102 -6.52 -6.72 1.28
C GLY A 102 -6.46 -6.63 2.80
N ARG A 103 -7.54 -6.14 3.40
CA ARG A 103 -7.69 -5.76 4.81
C ARG A 103 -7.34 -6.86 5.83
N THR A 104 -7.49 -8.14 5.47
CA THR A 104 -7.26 -9.25 6.40
C THR A 104 -5.81 -9.71 6.50
N GLY A 105 -4.92 -9.27 5.58
CA GLY A 105 -3.46 -9.34 5.69
C GLY A 105 -2.87 -10.56 6.41
N ILE A 106 -3.12 -11.79 5.93
CA ILE A 106 -2.49 -12.99 6.49
C ILE A 106 -1.49 -13.56 5.48
N ASP A 107 -0.23 -13.56 5.88
CA ASP A 107 0.98 -14.12 5.24
C ASP A 107 1.57 -13.39 4.01
N ARG A 108 2.89 -13.19 4.08
CA ARG A 108 3.77 -12.54 3.08
C ARG A 108 3.83 -13.27 1.71
N LEU A 109 3.04 -14.33 1.51
CA LEU A 109 3.12 -15.24 0.36
C LEU A 109 1.76 -15.63 -0.25
N LEU A 110 0.61 -15.19 0.30
CA LEU A 110 -0.71 -15.73 -0.09
C LEU A 110 -1.60 -14.69 -0.77
N VAL A 111 -1.71 -14.75 -2.10
CA VAL A 111 -2.69 -13.95 -2.86
C VAL A 111 -4.07 -14.03 -2.21
N GLY A 112 -4.65 -12.87 -1.89
CA GLY A 112 -5.94 -12.76 -1.23
C GLY A 112 -7.05 -13.43 -2.05
N SER A 113 -8.02 -14.03 -1.36
CA SER A 113 -9.08 -14.83 -1.98
C SER A 113 -9.90 -14.09 -3.03
N VAL A 114 -10.07 -12.77 -2.89
CA VAL A 114 -10.74 -11.93 -3.90
C VAL A 114 -9.86 -11.81 -5.14
N THR A 115 -8.59 -11.45 -4.96
CA THR A 115 -7.61 -11.31 -6.05
C THR A 115 -7.44 -12.62 -6.82
N GLU A 116 -7.32 -13.75 -6.13
CA GLU A 116 -7.20 -15.07 -6.77
C GLU A 116 -8.39 -15.37 -7.69
N ARG A 117 -9.62 -15.11 -7.22
CA ARG A 117 -10.84 -15.33 -8.01
C ARG A 117 -10.92 -14.39 -9.20
N VAL A 118 -10.59 -13.10 -9.03
CA VAL A 118 -10.56 -12.13 -10.13
C VAL A 118 -9.54 -12.54 -11.19
N ILE A 119 -8.31 -12.95 -10.81
CA ILE A 119 -7.31 -13.46 -11.77
C ILE A 119 -7.87 -14.65 -12.55
N ARG A 120 -8.54 -15.58 -11.87
CA ARG A 120 -9.01 -16.83 -12.45
C ARG A 120 -10.18 -16.63 -13.42
N GLU A 121 -11.04 -15.67 -13.15
CA GLU A 121 -12.35 -15.52 -13.82
C GLU A 121 -12.42 -14.29 -14.73
N SER A 122 -11.44 -13.38 -14.65
CA SER A 122 -11.44 -12.17 -15.47
C SER A 122 -11.28 -12.47 -16.97
N PRO A 123 -12.13 -11.89 -17.83
CA PRO A 123 -11.98 -11.97 -19.28
C PRO A 123 -10.90 -11.00 -19.81
N ILE A 124 -10.47 -10.03 -18.99
CA ILE A 124 -9.47 -9.00 -19.32
C ILE A 124 -8.20 -9.17 -18.49
N PRO A 125 -7.04 -8.61 -18.92
CA PRO A 125 -5.80 -8.66 -18.17
C PRO A 125 -5.95 -8.17 -16.72
N VAL A 126 -5.35 -8.90 -15.79
CA VAL A 126 -5.29 -8.53 -14.36
C VAL A 126 -3.84 -8.29 -13.96
N THR A 127 -3.53 -7.05 -13.59
CA THR A 127 -2.24 -6.66 -13.02
C THR A 127 -2.35 -6.67 -11.51
N THR A 128 -1.54 -7.52 -10.87
CA THR A 128 -1.47 -7.57 -9.41
C THR A 128 -0.26 -6.83 -8.89
N VAL A 129 -0.51 -5.99 -7.89
CA VAL A 129 0.51 -5.19 -7.22
C VAL A 129 0.81 -5.82 -5.87
N ARG A 130 2.08 -6.15 -5.63
CA ARG A 130 2.46 -6.68 -4.32
C ARG A 130 2.29 -5.62 -3.25
N VAL A 131 1.30 -5.88 -2.42
CA VAL A 131 0.99 -5.14 -1.19
C VAL A 131 1.87 -5.72 -0.09
N ALA A 132 3.18 -5.51 -0.17
CA ALA A 132 4.03 -5.76 0.98
C ALA A 132 3.90 -4.54 1.90
N GLU A 133 3.46 -4.77 3.15
CA GLU A 133 3.68 -3.81 4.22
C GLU A 133 5.20 -3.59 4.34
N GLU A 134 5.71 -2.52 3.77
CA GLU A 134 6.63 -1.73 4.58
C GLU A 134 5.76 -1.14 5.67
N ASN A 135 5.66 -1.84 6.80
CA ASN A 135 5.23 -1.24 8.04
C ASN A 135 6.29 -0.16 8.35
N LEU A 136 6.09 1.02 7.79
CA LEU A 136 7.00 2.18 7.90
C LEU A 136 7.00 2.75 9.32
N ALA A 137 6.05 2.34 10.16
CA ALA A 137 6.12 2.55 11.59
C ALA A 137 7.23 1.70 12.19
N ILE A 138 8.43 2.26 12.25
CA ILE A 138 9.53 1.66 12.98
C ILE A 138 9.23 1.93 14.46
N ASP A 139 8.81 0.91 15.20
CA ASP A 139 8.43 1.02 16.62
C ASP A 139 9.29 0.14 17.54
N THR A 140 10.19 -0.65 16.96
CA THR A 140 11.14 -1.51 17.66
C THR A 140 12.59 -1.24 17.26
N PRO A 141 13.56 -1.47 18.17
CA PRO A 141 14.99 -1.32 17.87
C PRO A 141 15.44 -2.25 16.73
N ASP A 142 14.98 -3.50 16.71
CA ASP A 142 15.41 -4.48 15.70
C ASP A 142 14.97 -4.08 14.29
N ARG A 143 13.76 -3.53 14.15
CA ARG A 143 13.28 -2.97 12.86
C ARG A 143 14.06 -1.73 12.44
N ALA A 144 14.42 -0.86 13.39
CA ALA A 144 15.27 0.29 13.09
C ALA A 144 16.64 -0.16 12.57
N LEU A 145 17.22 -1.21 13.16
CA LEU A 145 18.49 -1.77 12.72
C LEU A 145 18.42 -2.39 11.33
N GLU A 146 17.38 -3.20 11.07
CA GLU A 146 17.14 -3.82 9.76
C GLU A 146 17.05 -2.75 8.66
N ARG A 147 16.20 -1.74 8.89
CA ARG A 147 15.99 -0.65 7.94
C ARG A 147 17.25 0.23 7.74
N ALA A 148 18.02 0.48 8.80
CA ALA A 148 19.28 1.23 8.67
C ALA A 148 20.29 0.51 7.77
N LYS A 149 20.43 -0.81 7.93
CA LYS A 149 21.36 -1.63 7.13
C LYS A 149 20.97 -1.65 5.65
N GLU A 150 19.68 -1.81 5.36
CA GLU A 150 19.16 -1.74 4.00
C GLU A 150 19.49 -0.39 3.34
N ALA A 151 19.20 0.70 4.03
CA ALA A 151 19.40 2.05 3.50
C ALA A 151 20.87 2.41 3.27
N VAL A 152 21.76 1.92 4.14
CA VAL A 152 23.21 2.08 3.99
C VAL A 152 23.71 1.30 2.77
N ALA A 153 23.24 0.07 2.56
CA ALA A 153 23.57 -0.71 1.38
C ALA A 153 23.02 -0.07 0.09
N GLU A 154 21.78 0.45 0.11
CA GLU A 154 21.17 1.20 -1.00
C GLU A 154 21.93 2.49 -1.33
N ALA A 155 22.52 3.14 -0.32
CA ALA A 155 23.37 4.32 -0.49
C ALA A 155 24.77 4.01 -1.04
N GLY A 156 25.10 2.73 -1.23
CA GLY A 156 26.35 2.28 -1.86
C GLY A 156 27.52 2.07 -0.90
N TYR A 157 27.30 2.07 0.42
CA TYR A 157 28.34 1.72 1.39
C TYR A 157 28.56 0.21 1.41
N GLU A 158 29.79 -0.23 1.10
CA GLU A 158 30.14 -1.66 1.08
C GLU A 158 30.62 -2.17 2.46
N GLU A 159 31.19 -1.29 3.27
CA GLU A 159 31.66 -1.59 4.63
C GLU A 159 30.82 -0.83 5.67
N MET A 160 30.17 -1.57 6.57
CA MET A 160 29.40 -1.01 7.67
C MET A 160 29.51 -1.82 8.96
N ASP A 161 29.63 -1.13 10.09
CA ASP A 161 29.62 -1.70 11.44
C ASP A 161 28.61 -0.99 12.32
N VAL A 162 27.92 -1.75 13.18
CA VAL A 162 26.95 -1.20 14.13
C VAL A 162 27.67 -0.87 15.42
N LEU A 163 27.71 0.41 15.80
CA LEU A 163 28.48 0.87 16.95
C LEU A 163 27.75 0.71 18.28
N ASP A 164 26.42 0.81 18.28
CA ASP A 164 25.58 0.66 19.48
C ASP A 164 24.15 0.22 19.11
N LYS A 165 23.36 -0.16 20.11
CA LYS A 165 21.95 -0.51 19.93
C LYS A 165 21.15 0.70 19.45
N PRO A 166 20.18 0.51 18.52
CA PRO A 166 19.24 1.54 18.16
C PRO A 166 18.50 2.08 19.38
N TYR A 167 18.31 3.39 19.41
CA TYR A 167 17.54 4.04 20.46
C TYR A 167 16.54 5.03 19.86
N ARG A 168 15.47 5.27 20.62
CA ARG A 168 14.33 6.07 20.18
C ARG A 168 14.44 7.49 20.72
N GLY A 169 14.43 8.47 19.82
CA GLY A 169 14.14 9.87 20.12
C GLY A 169 12.63 10.14 20.11
N THR A 170 12.21 11.40 19.97
CA THR A 170 10.79 11.76 19.98
C THR A 170 10.02 11.21 18.78
N SER A 171 10.59 11.35 17.57
CA SER A 171 9.97 10.92 16.31
C SER A 171 10.87 10.02 15.47
N PHE A 172 12.11 9.80 15.89
CA PHE A 172 13.11 9.08 15.11
C PHE A 172 13.72 7.94 15.90
N TRP A 173 14.01 6.84 15.23
CA TRP A 173 15.06 5.92 15.63
C TRP A 173 16.41 6.44 15.17
N ILE A 174 17.42 6.24 16.02
CA ILE A 174 18.79 6.58 15.71
C ILE A 174 19.61 5.29 15.82
N VAL A 175 20.30 4.95 14.73
CA VAL A 175 21.20 3.80 14.67
C VAL A 175 22.63 4.32 14.51
N PRO A 176 23.46 4.23 15.58
CA PRO A 176 24.88 4.57 15.51
C PRO A 176 25.64 3.53 14.68
N MET A 177 26.32 3.98 13.62
CA MET A 177 27.06 3.10 12.71
C MET A 177 28.43 3.69 12.37
N GLU A 178 29.32 2.85 11.89
CA GLU A 178 30.55 3.22 11.19
C GLU A 178 30.40 2.77 9.75
N LEU A 179 30.55 3.70 8.80
CA LEU A 179 30.40 3.48 7.37
C LEU A 179 31.74 3.85 6.72
N GLU A 180 32.38 2.90 6.03
CA GLU A 180 33.72 3.11 5.41
C GLU A 180 34.75 3.74 6.37
N GLY A 181 34.75 3.30 7.63
CA GLY A 181 35.65 3.80 8.68
C GLY A 181 35.30 5.18 9.25
N GLN A 182 34.18 5.78 8.83
CA GLN A 182 33.67 7.04 9.37
C GLN A 182 32.43 6.83 10.24
N LYS A 183 32.38 7.50 11.39
CA LYS A 183 31.19 7.45 12.25
C LYS A 183 30.01 8.16 11.60
N ALA A 184 28.85 7.53 11.63
CA ALA A 184 27.60 8.07 11.14
C ALA A 184 26.44 7.76 12.09
N ARG A 185 25.36 8.50 11.92
CA ARG A 185 24.06 8.21 12.54
C ARG A 185 23.03 8.07 11.45
N VAL A 186 22.36 6.92 11.40
CA VAL A 186 21.20 6.72 10.54
C VAL A 186 19.96 7.11 11.33
N HIS A 187 19.29 8.17 10.89
CA HIS A 187 18.03 8.63 11.46
C HIS A 187 16.89 8.04 10.65
N ILE A 188 15.93 7.40 11.32
CA ILE A 188 14.77 6.77 10.69
C ILE A 188 13.52 7.32 11.35
N ASP A 189 12.64 7.96 10.58
CA ASP A 189 11.36 8.42 11.09
C ASP A 189 10.51 7.23 11.54
N GLY A 190 10.07 7.24 12.79
CA GLY A 190 9.34 6.11 13.40
C GLY A 190 7.89 5.98 12.93
N SER A 191 7.39 6.91 12.12
CA SER A 191 6.03 6.90 11.58
C SER A 191 5.97 6.53 10.10
N ASN A 192 6.97 6.96 9.33
CA ASN A 192 7.00 6.79 7.88
C ASN A 192 8.30 6.18 7.34
N GLY A 193 9.21 5.75 8.21
CA GLY A 193 10.42 5.02 7.83
C GLY A 193 11.41 5.82 6.98
N SER A 194 11.19 7.13 6.78
CA SER A 194 12.09 7.98 6.00
C SER A 194 13.46 8.09 6.66
N ILE A 195 14.52 8.12 5.84
CA ILE A 195 15.88 7.90 6.32
C ILE A 195 16.76 9.09 5.99
N ARG A 196 17.59 9.46 6.96
CA ARG A 196 18.67 10.42 6.78
C ARG A 196 19.96 9.87 7.39
N ILE A 197 20.99 9.70 6.56
CA ILE A 197 22.33 9.36 7.01
C ILE A 197 23.06 10.66 7.34
N ALA A 198 23.52 10.80 8.58
CA ALA A 198 24.31 11.93 9.04
C ALA A 198 25.72 11.44 9.38
N SER A 199 26.69 11.70 8.49
CA SER A 199 28.10 11.50 8.82
C SER A 199 28.51 12.50 9.90
N SER A 200 29.34 12.05 10.84
CA SER A 200 29.96 12.93 11.84
C SER A 200 31.30 13.46 11.35
N ASP A 201 31.24 14.25 10.27
CA ASP A 201 32.34 15.11 9.86
C ASP A 201 32.00 16.58 10.16
N SER A 202 32.67 17.11 11.20
CA SER A 202 32.96 18.52 11.56
C SER A 202 31.80 19.53 11.66
#